data_AF-A0A7X7C200-F1
#
_entry.id   AF-A0A7X7C200-F1
#
_cell.length_a   1.000
_cell.length_b   1.000
_cell.length_c   1.000
_cell.angle_alpha   90.00
_cell.angle_beta   90.00
_cell.angle_gamma   90.00
#
_symmetry.space_group_name_H-M   'P 1'
#
loop_
_entity.id
_entity.type
_entity.pdbx_description
1 polymer ?
#
loop_
_entity_poly.entity_id
_entity_poly.type
_entity_poly.pdbx_seq_one_letter_code
_entity_poly.pdbx_strand_id
1 'polypeptide(L)'
;MKSAIDALSLLRNSKRKTREYFNRYLFADARQMSQKEDFVLREGEVDFEDVKHVRFEIMNAVFNDESFIFAYNIIVMQKNDYHKLLQLNCCKIKEINSETISNIERICSMYKEDYPKQHLCDYLIDSKNEEYARSKNCFFNGDSDWWKEIFDKAYEQFDIIRVKLVNGFDEQSFVESICTGDKKMNHEVIELVSYMLKNYSYDLDEIQIRRYRLLSESLKITYSLKQSESNMLAEPMTARENNKERNEESEIDKLKNEIDRLKSENERLKDANVMPCSQQAMAFIYLLNLIGINTENTKKSIIA
;
A
#
# COMPACT_ATOMS: atom_id res chain seq x y z
N MET A 1 0.22 11.64 17.17
CA MET A 1 -0.40 12.36 16.03
C MET A 1 -1.14 11.40 15.11
N LYS A 2 -0.47 10.40 14.50
CA LYS A 2 -1.10 9.42 13.60
C LYS A 2 -2.34 8.74 14.20
N SER A 3 -2.24 8.21 15.42
CA SER A 3 -3.38 7.62 16.15
C SER A 3 -4.57 8.57 16.36
N ALA A 4 -4.32 9.87 16.51
CA ALA A 4 -5.38 10.85 16.68
C ALA A 4 -6.08 11.17 15.35
N ILE A 5 -5.33 11.25 14.25
CA ILE A 5 -5.89 11.43 12.92
C ILE A 5 -6.72 10.20 12.56
N ASP A 6 -6.21 8.98 12.79
CA ASP A 6 -6.93 7.73 12.55
C ASP A 6 -8.26 7.69 13.32
N ALA A 7 -8.25 8.08 14.60
CA ALA A 7 -9.47 8.16 15.41
C ALA A 7 -10.44 9.24 14.90
N LEU A 8 -9.93 10.38 14.44
CA LEU A 8 -10.74 11.46 13.88
C LEU A 8 -11.34 11.10 12.53
N SER A 9 -10.67 10.30 11.69
CA SER A 9 -11.19 9.81 10.41
C SER A 9 -12.53 9.12 10.58
N LEU A 10 -12.70 8.34 11.65
CA LEU A 10 -13.95 7.63 11.97
C LEU A 10 -15.08 8.54 12.44
N LEU A 11 -14.77 9.78 12.85
CA LEU A 11 -15.72 10.72 13.46
C LEU A 11 -15.99 11.94 12.59
N ARG A 12 -15.34 12.05 11.43
CA ARG A 12 -15.32 13.25 10.58
C ARG A 12 -16.69 13.70 10.08
N ASN A 13 -17.63 12.77 9.90
CA ASN A 13 -19.02 13.08 9.51
C ASN A 13 -19.92 13.50 10.70
N SER A 14 -19.39 13.59 11.92
CA SER A 14 -20.19 13.88 13.10
C SER A 14 -19.54 14.92 14.00
N LYS A 15 -19.92 16.19 13.79
CA LYS A 15 -19.49 17.33 14.61
C LYS A 15 -19.58 17.07 16.12
N ARG A 16 -20.66 16.40 16.56
CA ARG A 16 -20.88 16.04 17.97
C ARG A 16 -19.80 15.07 18.46
N LYS A 17 -19.62 13.93 17.76
CA LYS A 17 -18.63 12.92 18.16
C LYS A 17 -17.21 13.46 18.08
N THR A 18 -16.90 14.27 17.06
CA THR A 18 -15.61 14.97 16.97
C THR A 18 -15.36 15.83 18.22
N ARG A 19 -16.34 16.65 18.64
CA ARG A 19 -16.23 17.46 19.86
C ARG A 19 -16.06 16.61 21.12
N GLU A 20 -16.83 15.53 21.24
CA GLU A 20 -16.71 14.58 22.37
C GLU A 20 -15.29 13.99 22.45
N TYR A 21 -14.72 13.56 21.31
CA TYR A 21 -13.34 13.09 21.23
C TYR A 21 -12.34 14.16 21.67
N PHE A 22 -12.45 15.38 21.15
CA PHE A 22 -11.56 16.47 21.50
C PHE A 22 -11.61 16.83 22.99
N ASN A 23 -12.81 16.93 23.57
CA ASN A 23 -12.96 17.17 25.01
C ASN A 23 -12.38 16.02 25.83
N ARG A 24 -12.53 14.78 25.37
CA ARG A 24 -12.03 13.62 26.10
C ARG A 24 -10.50 13.50 26.07
N TYR A 25 -9.83 13.88 24.99
CA TYR A 25 -8.41 13.55 24.79
C TYR A 25 -7.49 14.74 24.50
N LEU A 26 -8.03 15.84 23.97
CA LEU A 26 -7.26 16.94 23.37
C LEU A 26 -7.53 18.32 23.99
N PHE A 27 -8.11 18.39 25.19
CA PHE A 27 -8.34 19.64 25.93
C PHE A 27 -7.98 19.54 27.42
N ALA A 28 -6.97 18.73 27.76
CA ALA A 28 -6.47 18.61 29.12
C ALA A 28 -6.00 19.96 29.70
N ASP A 29 -5.45 20.85 28.87
CA ASP A 29 -5.06 22.22 29.24
C ASP A 29 -6.25 23.08 29.67
N ALA A 30 -7.35 23.07 28.92
CA ALA A 30 -8.57 23.77 29.32
C ALA A 30 -9.15 23.19 30.63
N ARG A 31 -9.07 21.87 30.79
CA ARG A 31 -9.56 21.17 31.98
C ARG A 31 -8.71 21.50 33.22
N GLN A 32 -7.39 21.54 33.06
CA GLN A 32 -6.43 21.95 34.09
C GLN A 32 -6.70 23.38 34.55
N MET A 33 -6.97 24.31 33.64
CA MET A 33 -7.33 25.70 34.00
C MET A 33 -8.63 25.79 34.81
N SER A 34 -9.58 24.90 34.54
CA SER A 34 -10.86 24.84 35.26
C SER A 34 -10.76 24.15 36.63
N GLN A 35 -9.94 23.11 36.75
CA GLN A 35 -9.88 22.24 37.95
C GLN A 35 -8.70 22.56 38.88
N LYS A 36 -7.65 23.21 38.37
CA LYS A 36 -6.46 23.63 39.13
C LYS A 36 -5.86 22.50 39.95
N GLU A 37 -5.99 22.56 41.28
CA GLU A 37 -5.40 21.63 42.24
C GLU A 37 -6.04 20.24 42.19
N ASP A 38 -7.30 20.13 41.73
CA ASP A 38 -8.02 18.86 41.57
C ASP A 38 -7.74 18.19 40.21
N PHE A 39 -6.85 18.76 39.41
CA PHE A 39 -6.56 18.24 38.08
C PHE A 39 -5.83 16.90 38.16
N VAL A 40 -6.44 15.88 37.57
CA VAL A 40 -5.84 14.58 37.34
C VAL A 40 -6.01 14.24 35.87
N LEU A 41 -4.90 13.88 35.21
CA LEU A 41 -4.90 13.45 33.81
C LEU A 41 -5.70 12.15 33.68
N ARG A 42 -6.63 12.10 32.72
CA ARG A 42 -7.42 10.87 32.48
C ARG A 42 -6.66 9.91 31.58
N GLU A 43 -7.05 8.64 31.64
CA GLU A 43 -6.51 7.63 30.74
C GLU A 43 -6.72 8.02 29.26
N GLY A 44 -5.62 8.03 28.50
CA GLY A 44 -5.59 8.40 27.09
C GLY A 44 -5.63 9.90 26.79
N GLU A 45 -5.81 10.78 27.79
CA GLU A 45 -5.64 12.22 27.59
C GLU A 45 -4.19 12.53 27.22
N VAL A 46 -4.01 13.46 26.28
CA VAL A 46 -2.70 14.05 26.04
C VAL A 46 -2.37 14.97 27.21
N ASP A 47 -1.12 14.92 27.67
CA ASP A 47 -0.63 15.78 28.74
C ASP A 47 -0.93 17.27 28.46
N PHE A 48 -1.30 18.01 29.50
CA PHE A 48 -1.72 19.40 29.36
C PHE A 48 -0.59 20.33 28.89
N GLU A 49 0.68 19.93 29.08
CA GLU A 49 1.85 20.67 28.57
C GLU A 49 1.99 20.49 27.04
N ASP A 50 1.68 19.31 26.53
CA ASP A 50 1.86 18.94 25.11
C ASP A 50 0.61 19.15 24.25
N VAL A 51 -0.58 19.15 24.84
CA VAL A 51 -1.85 19.05 24.10
C VAL A 51 -2.06 20.19 23.11
N LYS A 52 -1.57 21.40 23.42
CA LYS A 52 -1.62 22.53 22.50
C LYS A 52 -0.80 22.23 21.24
N HIS A 53 0.42 21.72 21.39
CA HIS A 53 1.27 21.32 20.28
C HIS A 53 0.58 20.23 19.44
N VAL A 54 0.03 19.21 20.10
CA VAL A 54 -0.70 18.14 19.40
C VAL A 54 -1.89 18.68 18.59
N ARG A 55 -2.67 19.63 19.13
CA ARG A 55 -3.75 20.28 18.38
C ARG A 55 -3.22 21.03 17.14
N PHE A 56 -2.10 21.73 17.24
CA PHE A 56 -1.48 22.41 16.07
C PHE A 56 -1.01 21.42 15.01
N GLU A 57 -0.37 20.33 15.42
CA GLU A 57 0.06 19.27 14.50
C GLU A 57 -1.12 18.64 13.76
N ILE A 58 -2.22 18.33 14.47
CA ILE A 58 -3.45 17.84 13.84
C ILE A 58 -4.01 18.89 12.87
N MET A 59 -4.09 20.15 13.28
CA MET A 59 -4.60 21.24 12.43
C MET A 59 -3.79 21.37 11.14
N ASN A 60 -2.46 21.28 11.22
CA ASN A 60 -1.57 21.36 10.07
C ASN A 60 -1.76 20.15 9.14
N ALA A 61 -1.82 18.94 9.71
CA ALA A 61 -1.99 17.71 8.94
C ALA A 61 -3.31 17.70 8.16
N VAL A 62 -4.39 18.23 8.74
CA VAL A 62 -5.72 18.24 8.12
C VAL A 62 -6.08 19.57 7.46
N PHE A 63 -5.14 20.51 7.35
CA PHE A 63 -5.42 21.89 6.95
C PHE A 63 -6.10 21.97 5.57
N ASN A 64 -5.62 21.18 4.61
CA ASN A 64 -6.14 21.15 3.23
C ASN A 64 -7.21 20.07 2.99
N ASP A 65 -7.52 19.24 4.00
CA ASP A 65 -8.52 18.19 3.88
C ASP A 65 -9.87 18.69 4.43
N GLU A 66 -10.77 19.04 3.52
CA GLU A 66 -12.12 19.49 3.85
C GLU A 66 -12.96 18.41 4.55
N SER A 67 -12.58 17.13 4.45
CA SER A 67 -13.27 16.07 5.19
C SER A 67 -13.15 16.23 6.71
N PHE A 68 -12.09 16.89 7.20
CA PHE A 68 -11.83 17.14 8.62
C PHE A 68 -12.29 18.52 9.11
N ILE A 69 -13.20 19.17 8.39
CA ILE A 69 -13.67 20.53 8.70
C ILE A 69 -14.10 20.73 10.17
N PHE A 70 -14.76 19.75 10.79
CA PHE A 70 -15.17 19.86 12.19
C PHE A 70 -13.97 19.88 13.15
N ALA A 71 -13.00 19.00 12.95
CA ALA A 71 -11.79 18.96 13.76
C ALA A 71 -10.99 20.26 13.61
N TYR A 72 -10.80 20.72 12.38
CA TYR A 72 -10.15 21.99 12.05
C TYR A 72 -10.82 23.16 12.78
N ASN A 73 -12.14 23.31 12.64
CA ASN A 73 -12.87 24.42 13.26
C ASN A 73 -12.88 24.35 14.79
N ILE A 74 -12.93 23.16 15.39
CA ILE A 74 -12.83 22.99 16.85
C ILE A 74 -11.47 23.52 17.35
N ILE A 75 -10.38 23.21 16.65
CA ILE A 75 -9.03 23.67 17.03
C ILE A 75 -8.91 25.18 16.85
N VAL A 76 -9.30 25.72 15.69
CA VAL A 76 -9.22 27.16 15.39
C VAL A 76 -10.01 27.97 16.42
N MET A 77 -11.24 27.54 16.72
CA MET A 77 -12.09 28.20 17.71
C MET A 77 -11.69 27.91 19.16
N GLN A 78 -10.79 26.94 19.39
CA GLN A 78 -10.51 26.32 20.69
C GLN A 78 -11.78 25.93 21.47
N LYS A 79 -12.80 25.44 20.76
CA LYS A 79 -14.13 25.18 21.30
C LYS A 79 -14.14 23.90 22.14
N ASN A 80 -14.32 24.05 23.45
CA ASN A 80 -14.33 22.96 24.42
C ASN A 80 -15.39 23.18 25.51
N ASP A 81 -15.52 22.22 26.43
CA ASP A 81 -16.58 22.18 27.46
C ASP A 81 -16.10 22.62 28.85
N TYR A 82 -14.81 22.95 29.00
CA TYR A 82 -14.17 23.14 30.32
C TYR A 82 -13.81 24.59 30.61
N HIS A 83 -13.03 25.21 29.74
CA HIS A 83 -12.53 26.57 29.95
C HIS A 83 -12.42 27.34 28.63
N LYS A 84 -12.74 28.64 28.67
CA LYS A 84 -12.68 29.49 27.48
C LYS A 84 -11.23 29.77 27.12
N LEU A 85 -10.74 29.11 26.08
CA LEU A 85 -9.47 29.41 25.45
C LEU A 85 -9.64 30.50 24.37
N LEU A 86 -8.55 31.21 24.06
CA LEU A 86 -8.55 32.23 23.02
C LEU A 86 -8.55 31.58 21.63
N GLN A 87 -9.40 32.10 20.75
CA GLN A 87 -9.43 31.70 19.34
C GLN A 87 -8.06 31.97 18.67
N LEU A 88 -7.68 31.09 17.75
CA LEU A 88 -6.48 31.24 16.94
C LEU A 88 -6.70 32.29 15.85
N ASN A 89 -6.17 33.50 16.05
CA ASN A 89 -6.36 34.63 15.13
C ASN A 89 -5.62 34.49 13.80
N CYS A 90 -4.66 33.57 13.69
CA CYS A 90 -3.89 33.33 12.46
C CYS A 90 -4.63 32.46 11.43
N CYS A 91 -5.77 31.85 11.80
CA CYS A 91 -6.52 30.93 10.95
C CYS A 91 -7.97 31.40 10.80
N LYS A 92 -8.52 31.24 9.59
CA LYS A 92 -9.94 31.49 9.34
C LYS A 92 -10.74 30.21 9.55
N ILE A 93 -11.88 30.32 10.21
CA ILE A 93 -12.83 29.19 10.30
C ILE A 93 -13.34 28.84 8.90
N LYS A 94 -13.50 27.55 8.65
CA LYS A 94 -14.12 27.03 7.42
C LYS A 94 -15.64 27.06 7.57
N GLU A 95 -16.35 27.32 6.48
CA GLU A 95 -17.81 27.46 6.49
C GLU A 95 -18.50 26.09 6.67
N ILE A 96 -19.48 26.02 7.57
CA ILE A 96 -20.33 24.83 7.76
C ILE A 96 -21.75 25.20 7.34
N ASN A 97 -22.31 24.43 6.42
CA ASN A 97 -23.66 24.61 5.88
C ASN A 97 -24.39 23.26 5.76
N SER A 98 -25.55 23.23 5.10
CA SER A 98 -26.36 22.02 4.94
C SER A 98 -25.71 20.92 4.10
N GLU A 99 -24.76 21.26 3.24
CA GLU A 99 -24.08 20.32 2.33
C GLU A 99 -22.79 19.74 2.92
N THR A 100 -22.36 20.22 4.09
CA THR A 100 -21.08 19.82 4.70
C THR A 100 -20.95 18.30 4.84
N ILE A 101 -21.99 17.59 5.28
CA ILE A 101 -21.92 16.13 5.45
C ILE A 101 -21.77 15.42 4.10
N SER A 102 -22.60 15.76 3.12
CA SER A 102 -22.50 15.18 1.77
C SER A 102 -21.16 15.47 1.10
N ASN A 103 -20.58 16.65 1.35
CA ASN A 103 -19.24 16.99 0.87
C ASN A 103 -18.14 16.15 1.53
N ILE A 104 -18.24 15.92 2.84
CA ILE A 104 -17.32 15.01 3.55
C ILE A 104 -17.43 13.62 2.92
N GLU A 105 -18.63 13.06 2.81
CA GLU A 105 -18.86 11.73 2.23
C GLU A 105 -18.32 11.61 0.80
N ARG A 106 -18.53 12.64 -0.03
CA ARG A 106 -17.98 12.71 -1.39
C ARG A 106 -16.44 12.72 -1.38
N ILE A 107 -15.80 13.45 -0.48
CA ILE A 107 -14.33 13.44 -0.38
C ILE A 107 -13.84 12.06 0.05
N CYS A 108 -14.50 11.44 1.03
CA CYS A 108 -14.17 10.08 1.47
C CYS A 108 -14.29 9.06 0.34
N SER A 109 -15.32 9.16 -0.50
CA SER A 109 -15.48 8.26 -1.65
C SER A 109 -14.40 8.44 -2.71
N MET A 110 -13.88 9.67 -2.87
CA MET A 110 -12.73 9.91 -3.74
C MET A 110 -11.46 9.26 -3.19
N TYR A 111 -11.24 9.28 -1.87
CA TYR A 111 -10.15 8.57 -1.18
C TYR A 111 -10.37 7.06 -1.06
N LYS A 112 -11.57 6.56 -1.41
CA LYS A 112 -11.98 5.15 -1.24
C LYS A 112 -12.06 4.70 0.22
N GLU A 113 -12.42 5.61 1.11
CA GLU A 113 -12.57 5.38 2.56
C GLU A 113 -14.04 5.24 3.01
N ASP A 114 -14.97 5.19 2.07
CA ASP A 114 -16.41 5.06 2.30
C ASP A 114 -16.85 3.59 2.33
N TYR A 115 -16.22 2.81 3.22
CA TYR A 115 -16.45 1.38 3.42
C TYR A 115 -16.55 1.02 4.92
N PRO A 116 -17.12 -0.14 5.29
CA PRO A 116 -17.88 -1.05 4.43
C PRO A 116 -19.22 -0.44 4.00
N LYS A 117 -19.72 -0.83 2.83
CA LYS A 117 -21.07 -0.39 2.39
C LYS A 117 -22.13 -1.42 2.75
N GLN A 118 -23.38 -0.99 2.78
CA GLN A 118 -24.50 -1.87 3.10
C GLN A 118 -24.86 -2.76 1.90
N HIS A 119 -24.84 -2.21 0.69
CA HIS A 119 -25.18 -2.93 -0.53
C HIS A 119 -24.10 -2.82 -1.59
N LEU A 120 -23.97 -3.85 -2.43
CA LEU A 120 -23.03 -3.84 -3.55
C LEU A 120 -23.29 -2.67 -4.51
N CYS A 121 -24.56 -2.33 -4.77
CA CYS A 121 -24.92 -1.22 -5.65
C CYS A 121 -24.33 0.12 -5.19
N ASP A 122 -24.12 0.30 -3.90
CA ASP A 122 -23.56 1.54 -3.35
C ASP A 122 -22.07 1.71 -3.74
N TYR A 123 -21.36 0.61 -4.03
CA TYR A 123 -20.03 0.65 -4.65
C TYR A 123 -20.13 0.96 -6.14
N LEU A 124 -21.13 0.40 -6.83
CA LEU A 124 -21.26 0.48 -8.28
C LEU A 124 -21.76 1.84 -8.80
N ILE A 125 -22.12 2.77 -7.91
CA ILE A 125 -22.36 4.17 -8.26
C ILE A 125 -21.08 4.81 -8.82
N ASP A 126 -19.91 4.36 -8.37
CA ASP A 126 -18.62 4.76 -8.95
C ASP A 126 -18.43 4.09 -10.32
N SER A 127 -18.19 4.91 -11.35
CA SER A 127 -18.09 4.44 -12.74
C SER A 127 -16.92 3.48 -12.99
N LYS A 128 -15.83 3.58 -12.24
CA LYS A 128 -14.69 2.65 -12.32
C LYS A 128 -15.02 1.32 -11.68
N ASN A 129 -15.71 1.32 -10.55
CA ASN A 129 -16.22 0.08 -9.96
C ASN A 129 -17.22 -0.60 -10.89
N GLU A 130 -18.12 0.18 -11.51
CA GLU A 130 -19.09 -0.34 -12.47
C GLU A 130 -18.41 -0.96 -13.70
N GLU A 131 -17.40 -0.28 -14.26
CA GLU A 131 -16.57 -0.77 -15.37
C GLU A 131 -15.92 -2.11 -15.02
N TYR A 132 -15.30 -2.20 -13.84
CA TYR A 132 -14.71 -3.44 -13.34
C TYR A 132 -15.76 -4.55 -13.20
N ALA A 133 -16.89 -4.26 -12.54
CA ALA A 133 -17.94 -5.24 -12.28
C ALA A 133 -18.56 -5.81 -13.57
N ARG A 134 -18.74 -4.97 -14.60
CA ARG A 134 -19.15 -5.42 -15.93
C ARG A 134 -18.09 -6.32 -16.57
N SER A 135 -16.81 -5.96 -16.49
CA SER A 135 -15.72 -6.75 -17.06
C SER A 135 -15.61 -8.17 -16.46
N LYS A 136 -16.00 -8.32 -15.19
CA LYS A 136 -16.00 -9.61 -14.46
C LYS A 136 -17.35 -10.33 -14.49
N ASN A 137 -18.35 -9.79 -15.21
CA ASN A 137 -19.72 -10.30 -15.24
C ASN A 137 -20.32 -10.53 -13.83
N CYS A 138 -20.03 -9.64 -12.87
CA CYS A 138 -20.50 -9.76 -11.49
C CYS A 138 -22.03 -9.93 -11.42
N PHE A 139 -22.78 -9.26 -12.30
CA PHE A 139 -24.24 -9.30 -12.39
C PHE A 139 -24.82 -10.67 -12.81
N PHE A 140 -24.03 -11.52 -13.46
CA PHE A 140 -24.49 -12.82 -13.98
C PHE A 140 -23.91 -14.00 -13.20
N ASN A 141 -22.85 -13.79 -12.42
CA ASN A 141 -22.14 -14.84 -11.69
C ASN A 141 -22.69 -15.13 -10.28
N GLY A 142 -23.77 -14.46 -9.87
CA GLY A 142 -24.80 -15.09 -9.02
C GLY A 142 -24.72 -14.94 -7.50
N ASP A 143 -23.80 -14.17 -6.93
CA ASP A 143 -23.82 -13.90 -5.48
C ASP A 143 -23.44 -12.45 -5.18
N SER A 144 -24.48 -11.62 -4.98
CA SER A 144 -24.31 -10.20 -4.67
C SER A 144 -23.63 -9.97 -3.33
N ASP A 145 -23.83 -10.87 -2.36
CA ASP A 145 -23.26 -10.74 -1.03
C ASP A 145 -21.78 -11.14 -1.06
N TRP A 146 -21.42 -12.18 -1.81
CA TRP A 146 -20.02 -12.55 -2.06
C TRP A 146 -19.24 -11.42 -2.75
N TRP A 147 -19.83 -10.80 -3.78
CA TRP A 147 -19.19 -9.65 -4.45
C TRP A 147 -19.10 -8.43 -3.53
N LYS A 148 -20.13 -8.14 -2.72
CA LYS A 148 -20.06 -7.10 -1.71
C LYS A 148 -18.88 -7.33 -0.75
N GLU A 149 -18.69 -8.57 -0.28
CA GLU A 149 -17.58 -8.91 0.61
C GLU A 149 -16.21 -8.72 -0.07
N ILE A 150 -16.10 -9.03 -1.37
CA ILE A 150 -14.91 -8.72 -2.17
C ILE A 150 -14.64 -7.21 -2.21
N PHE A 151 -15.67 -6.40 -2.48
CA PHE A 151 -15.54 -4.94 -2.52
C PHE A 151 -15.15 -4.36 -1.15
N ASP A 152 -15.80 -4.79 -0.07
CA ASP A 152 -15.46 -4.35 1.29
C ASP A 152 -13.99 -4.65 1.60
N LYS A 153 -13.54 -5.90 1.38
CA LYS A 153 -12.14 -6.30 1.61
C LYS A 153 -11.19 -5.54 0.69
N ALA A 154 -11.52 -5.39 -0.59
CA ALA A 154 -10.63 -4.68 -1.52
C ALA A 154 -10.47 -3.20 -1.13
N TYR A 155 -11.54 -2.52 -0.72
CA TYR A 155 -11.47 -1.13 -0.26
C TYR A 155 -10.66 -1.00 1.03
N GLU A 156 -10.86 -1.90 1.98
CA GLU A 156 -10.04 -1.96 3.20
C GLU A 156 -8.55 -2.13 2.89
N GLN A 157 -8.23 -3.08 2.01
CA GLN A 157 -6.85 -3.37 1.61
C GLN A 157 -6.23 -2.19 0.83
N PHE A 158 -7.00 -1.54 -0.03
CA PHE A 158 -6.57 -0.36 -0.77
C PHE A 158 -6.27 0.81 0.17
N ASP A 159 -7.12 1.08 1.16
CA ASP A 159 -6.86 2.15 2.13
C ASP A 159 -5.60 1.88 2.97
N ILE A 160 -5.40 0.63 3.39
CA ILE A 160 -4.16 0.21 4.06
C ILE A 160 -2.93 0.49 3.19
N ILE A 161 -2.97 0.14 1.89
CA ILE A 161 -1.89 0.45 0.95
C ILE A 161 -1.65 1.95 0.89
N ARG A 162 -2.72 2.73 0.70
CA ARG A 162 -2.66 4.19 0.57
C ARG A 162 -1.97 4.84 1.78
N VAL A 163 -2.31 4.40 2.99
CA VAL A 163 -1.71 4.90 4.24
C VAL A 163 -0.25 4.44 4.43
N LYS A 164 0.11 3.23 3.95
CA LYS A 164 1.44 2.65 4.16
C LYS A 164 2.46 3.01 3.08
N LEU A 165 2.03 3.38 1.87
CA LEU A 165 2.94 3.55 0.74
C LEU A 165 4.03 4.61 0.97
N VAL A 166 3.78 5.57 1.85
CA VAL A 166 4.77 6.60 2.24
C VAL A 166 5.98 6.00 2.96
N ASN A 167 5.81 4.89 3.70
CA ASN A 167 6.83 4.29 4.55
C ASN A 167 7.48 3.02 3.95
N GLY A 168 7.20 2.73 2.68
CA GLY A 168 7.50 1.45 2.07
C GLY A 168 6.36 0.45 2.28
N PHE A 169 6.05 -0.30 1.23
CA PHE A 169 4.98 -1.30 1.22
C PHE A 169 5.59 -2.66 0.90
N ASP A 170 5.30 -3.65 1.72
CA ASP A 170 5.74 -5.03 1.52
C ASP A 170 4.62 -5.84 0.86
N GLU A 171 4.81 -6.15 -0.42
CA GLU A 171 3.85 -6.91 -1.22
C GLU A 171 3.67 -8.35 -0.74
N GLN A 172 4.72 -8.97 -0.19
CA GLN A 172 4.64 -10.35 0.29
C GLN A 172 3.75 -10.43 1.53
N SER A 173 4.01 -9.57 2.52
CA SER A 173 3.19 -9.45 3.73
C SER A 173 1.73 -9.14 3.40
N PHE A 174 1.46 -8.31 2.39
CA PHE A 174 0.10 -8.00 1.95
C PHE A 174 -0.62 -9.20 1.30
N VAL A 175 0.06 -9.88 0.37
CA VAL A 175 -0.50 -11.07 -0.27
C VAL A 175 -0.74 -12.16 0.78
N GLU A 176 0.09 -12.25 1.80
CA GLU A 176 -0.13 -13.10 2.97
C GLU A 176 -1.38 -12.73 3.76
N SER A 177 -1.60 -11.45 4.07
CA SER A 177 -2.76 -11.04 4.85
C SER A 177 -4.10 -11.29 4.14
N ILE A 178 -4.12 -11.30 2.81
CA ILE A 178 -5.34 -11.58 2.03
C ILE A 178 -5.62 -13.08 1.91
N CYS A 179 -4.63 -13.96 2.08
CA CYS A 179 -4.81 -15.40 1.87
C CYS A 179 -5.70 -16.08 2.93
N THR A 180 -7.02 -15.98 2.78
CA THR A 180 -8.02 -16.51 3.74
C THR A 180 -8.37 -18.00 3.57
N GLY A 181 -7.81 -18.67 2.58
CA GLY A 181 -8.14 -20.06 2.21
C GLY A 181 -9.11 -20.19 1.02
N ASP A 182 -9.95 -19.19 0.74
CA ASP A 182 -10.73 -19.13 -0.50
C ASP A 182 -9.89 -18.53 -1.63
N LYS A 183 -9.27 -19.39 -2.46
CA LYS A 183 -8.42 -18.98 -3.59
C LYS A 183 -9.15 -18.08 -4.59
N LYS A 184 -10.47 -18.29 -4.79
CA LYS A 184 -11.26 -17.50 -5.74
C LYS A 184 -11.48 -16.10 -5.20
N MET A 185 -11.91 -15.97 -3.94
CA MET A 185 -12.09 -14.67 -3.32
C MET A 185 -10.77 -13.89 -3.25
N ASN A 186 -9.68 -14.54 -2.83
CA ASN A 186 -8.36 -13.91 -2.74
C ASN A 186 -7.92 -13.37 -4.11
N HIS A 187 -8.16 -14.12 -5.19
CA HIS A 187 -7.87 -13.68 -6.54
C HIS A 187 -8.65 -12.43 -6.92
N GLU A 188 -9.97 -12.40 -6.68
CA GLU A 188 -10.80 -11.24 -7.04
C GLU A 188 -10.46 -10.00 -6.19
N VAL A 189 -10.14 -10.17 -4.90
CA VAL A 189 -9.68 -9.06 -4.05
C VAL A 189 -8.38 -8.47 -4.59
N ILE A 190 -7.38 -9.31 -4.90
CA ILE A 190 -6.11 -8.83 -5.48
C ILE A 190 -6.34 -8.13 -6.82
N GLU A 191 -7.17 -8.70 -7.70
CA GLU A 191 -7.50 -8.11 -8.99
C GLU A 191 -8.18 -6.75 -8.87
N LEU A 192 -9.15 -6.61 -7.96
CA LEU A 192 -9.86 -5.36 -7.72
C LEU A 192 -8.93 -4.31 -7.08
N VAL A 193 -8.08 -4.68 -6.11
CA VAL A 193 -7.08 -3.78 -5.54
C VAL A 193 -6.10 -3.29 -6.61
N SER A 194 -5.55 -4.18 -7.44
CA SER A 194 -4.68 -3.79 -8.56
C SER A 194 -5.40 -2.87 -9.54
N TYR A 195 -6.67 -3.14 -9.84
CA TYR A 195 -7.48 -2.25 -10.69
C TYR A 195 -7.63 -0.85 -10.07
N MET A 196 -7.92 -0.76 -8.77
CA MET A 196 -8.01 0.52 -8.06
C MET A 196 -6.68 1.27 -8.09
N LEU A 197 -5.56 0.60 -7.76
CA LEU A 197 -4.22 1.20 -7.80
C LEU A 197 -3.88 1.79 -9.19
N LYS A 198 -4.24 1.08 -10.26
CA LYS A 198 -3.96 1.53 -11.63
C LYS A 198 -4.77 2.77 -12.04
N ASN A 199 -5.98 2.92 -11.50
CA ASN A 199 -6.93 3.95 -11.90
C ASN A 199 -7.09 5.10 -10.88
N TYR A 200 -6.41 5.04 -9.74
CA TYR A 200 -6.48 6.05 -8.70
C TYR A 200 -5.45 7.16 -8.91
N SER A 201 -5.91 8.41 -8.79
CA SER A 201 -5.05 9.60 -8.98
C SER A 201 -5.51 10.82 -8.19
N TYR A 202 -6.44 10.67 -7.24
CA TYR A 202 -7.16 11.82 -6.66
C TYR A 202 -6.26 12.78 -5.87
N ASP A 203 -5.43 12.25 -4.99
CA ASP A 203 -4.53 12.99 -4.11
C ASP A 203 -3.05 12.71 -4.39
N LEU A 204 -2.75 12.17 -5.58
CA LEU A 204 -1.42 11.70 -5.94
C LEU A 204 -0.71 12.64 -6.91
N ASP A 205 0.59 12.83 -6.70
CA ASP A 205 1.51 13.41 -7.68
C ASP A 205 1.91 12.38 -8.77
N GLU A 206 2.58 12.85 -9.83
CA GLU A 206 2.97 12.00 -10.97
C GLU A 206 3.89 10.83 -10.58
N ILE A 207 4.78 11.04 -9.60
CA ILE A 207 5.70 10.01 -9.11
C ILE A 207 4.91 8.96 -8.34
N GLN A 208 3.99 9.39 -7.48
CA GLN A 208 3.10 8.52 -6.72
C GLN A 208 2.19 7.72 -7.65
N ILE A 209 1.59 8.33 -8.68
CA ILE A 209 0.80 7.61 -9.70
C ILE A 209 1.66 6.52 -10.36
N ARG A 210 2.91 6.81 -10.71
CA ARG A 210 3.81 5.81 -11.30
C ARG A 210 4.11 4.67 -10.32
N ARG A 211 4.32 4.98 -9.04
CA ARG A 211 4.53 3.97 -7.98
C ARG A 211 3.31 3.06 -7.82
N TYR A 212 2.10 3.62 -7.80
CA TYR A 212 0.85 2.86 -7.72
C TYR A 212 0.69 1.88 -8.90
N ARG A 213 1.03 2.33 -10.11
CA ARG A 213 1.00 1.46 -11.30
C ARG A 213 2.01 0.30 -11.21
N LEU A 214 3.24 0.56 -10.77
CA LEU A 214 4.23 -0.49 -10.58
C LEU A 214 3.81 -1.49 -9.50
N LEU A 215 3.25 -1.00 -8.39
CA LEU A 215 2.73 -1.83 -7.32
C LEU A 215 1.57 -2.72 -7.79
N SER A 216 0.65 -2.18 -8.61
CA SER A 216 -0.43 -2.97 -9.23
C SER A 216 0.09 -4.21 -9.95
N GLU A 217 1.15 -4.07 -10.75
CA GLU A 217 1.76 -5.19 -11.48
C GLU A 217 2.53 -6.13 -10.55
N SER A 218 3.28 -5.58 -9.59
CA SER A 218 4.03 -6.33 -8.56
C SER A 218 3.11 -7.27 -7.77
N LEU A 219 1.95 -6.76 -7.31
CA LEU A 219 0.97 -7.55 -6.56
C LEU A 219 0.45 -8.76 -7.34
N LYS A 220 0.15 -8.60 -8.63
CA LYS A 220 -0.33 -9.70 -9.48
C LYS A 220 0.73 -10.77 -9.66
N ILE A 221 1.99 -10.36 -9.86
CA ILE A 221 3.13 -11.28 -9.99
C ILE A 221 3.33 -12.05 -8.70
N THR A 222 3.42 -11.35 -7.56
CA THR A 222 3.61 -11.94 -6.24
C THR A 222 2.52 -12.95 -5.89
N TYR A 223 1.25 -12.61 -6.14
CA TYR A 223 0.14 -13.54 -5.92
C TYR A 223 0.23 -14.78 -6.83
N SER A 224 0.59 -14.61 -8.10
CA SER A 224 0.75 -15.72 -9.05
C SER A 224 1.87 -16.68 -8.64
N LEU A 225 3.02 -16.14 -8.21
CA LEU A 225 4.14 -16.93 -7.70
C LEU A 225 3.72 -17.74 -6.47
N LYS A 226 3.03 -17.12 -5.51
CA LYS A 226 2.54 -17.82 -4.31
C LYS A 226 1.56 -18.95 -4.62
N GLN A 227 0.66 -18.75 -5.59
CA GLN A 227 -0.22 -19.82 -6.04
C GLN A 227 0.57 -20.98 -6.67
N SER A 228 1.61 -20.67 -7.45
CA SER A 228 2.47 -21.70 -8.04
C SER A 228 3.22 -22.51 -6.97
N GLU A 229 3.78 -21.85 -5.94
CA GLU A 229 4.43 -22.52 -4.82
C GLU A 229 3.47 -23.42 -4.04
N SER A 230 2.26 -22.92 -3.75
CA SER A 230 1.21 -23.70 -3.08
C SER A 230 0.80 -24.94 -3.89
N ASN A 231 0.72 -24.81 -5.23
CA ASN A 231 0.39 -25.93 -6.10
C ASN A 231 1.57 -26.93 -6.21
N MET A 232 2.82 -26.47 -6.23
CA MET A 232 4.02 -27.33 -6.21
C MET A 232 4.22 -28.08 -4.89
N LEU A 233 3.70 -27.56 -3.78
CA LEU A 233 3.67 -28.24 -2.48
C LEU A 233 2.51 -29.24 -2.35
N ALA A 234 1.49 -29.16 -3.22
CA ALA A 234 0.34 -30.06 -3.24
C ALA A 234 0.55 -31.32 -4.12
N GLU A 235 1.57 -31.34 -4.97
CA GLU A 235 1.96 -32.54 -5.73
C GLU A 235 2.68 -33.56 -4.82
N PRO A 236 2.37 -34.87 -4.91
CA PRO A 236 3.10 -35.89 -4.16
C PRO A 236 4.58 -35.84 -4.55
N MET A 237 5.49 -35.90 -3.56
CA MET A 237 6.94 -35.73 -3.74
C MET A 237 7.52 -36.54 -4.92
N THR A 238 6.97 -37.73 -5.16
CA THR A 238 7.35 -38.63 -6.26
C THR A 238 7.07 -38.07 -7.65
N ALA A 239 6.03 -37.26 -7.84
CA ALA A 239 5.76 -36.60 -9.12
C ALA A 239 6.67 -35.38 -9.34
N ARG A 240 7.01 -34.68 -8.25
CA ARG A 240 7.92 -33.53 -8.25
C ARG A 240 9.35 -33.92 -8.63
N GLU A 241 9.86 -35.02 -8.10
CA GLU A 241 11.19 -35.56 -8.44
C GLU A 241 11.26 -35.98 -9.91
N ASN A 242 10.27 -36.74 -10.39
CA ASN A 242 10.21 -37.20 -11.78
C ASN A 242 10.12 -36.06 -12.81
N ASN A 243 9.39 -34.97 -12.51
CA ASN A 243 9.28 -33.82 -13.42
C ASN A 243 10.55 -32.96 -13.41
N LYS A 244 11.22 -32.84 -12.25
CA LYS A 244 12.49 -32.13 -12.14
C LYS A 244 13.61 -32.87 -12.87
N GLU A 245 13.72 -34.19 -12.68
CA GLU A 245 14.69 -35.03 -13.39
C GLU A 245 14.47 -34.99 -14.91
N ARG A 246 13.22 -35.06 -15.39
CA ARG A 246 12.92 -34.95 -16.83
C ARG A 246 13.30 -33.61 -17.45
N ASN A 247 13.12 -32.51 -16.72
CA ASN A 247 13.51 -31.19 -17.21
C ASN A 247 15.04 -31.03 -17.22
N GLU A 248 15.73 -31.50 -16.17
CA GLU A 248 17.19 -31.47 -16.09
C GLU A 248 17.85 -32.37 -17.15
N GLU A 249 17.31 -33.56 -17.42
CA GLU A 249 17.77 -34.44 -18.50
C GLU A 249 17.60 -33.79 -19.89
N SER A 250 16.46 -33.14 -20.13
CA SER A 250 16.21 -32.39 -21.38
C SER A 250 17.16 -31.20 -21.54
N GLU A 251 17.52 -30.49 -20.47
CA GLU A 251 18.48 -29.39 -20.52
C GLU A 251 19.92 -29.88 -20.73
N ILE A 252 20.30 -30.99 -20.09
CA ILE A 252 21.62 -31.61 -20.27
C ILE A 252 21.81 -32.07 -21.72
N ASP A 253 20.79 -32.66 -22.35
CA ASP A 253 20.88 -33.10 -23.74
C ASP A 253 20.96 -31.92 -24.73
N LYS A 254 20.25 -30.82 -24.45
CA LYS A 254 20.39 -29.59 -25.23
C LYS A 254 21.79 -28.99 -25.11
N LEU A 255 22.35 -28.95 -23.90
CA LEU A 255 23.69 -28.43 -23.65
C LEU A 255 24.78 -29.32 -24.26
N LYS A 256 24.63 -30.65 -24.23
CA LYS A 256 25.53 -31.58 -24.92
C LYS A 256 25.54 -31.34 -26.43
N ASN A 257 24.36 -31.21 -27.04
CA ASN A 257 24.25 -30.94 -28.47
C ASN A 257 24.87 -29.60 -28.87
N GLU A 258 24.70 -28.56 -28.04
CA GLU A 258 25.30 -27.24 -28.29
C GLU A 258 26.82 -27.26 -28.10
N ILE A 259 27.34 -28.00 -27.11
CA ILE A 259 28.79 -28.20 -26.92
C ILE A 259 29.41 -28.93 -28.11
N ASP A 260 28.76 -29.96 -28.63
CA ASP A 260 29.26 -30.70 -29.80
C ASP A 260 29.22 -29.87 -31.08
N ARG A 261 28.21 -28.99 -31.21
CA ARG A 261 28.14 -27.99 -32.27
C ARG A 261 29.27 -26.97 -32.16
N LEU A 262 29.51 -26.41 -30.98
CA LEU A 262 30.58 -25.42 -30.72
C LEU A 262 31.99 -26.02 -30.85
N LYS A 263 32.19 -27.29 -30.50
CA LYS A 263 33.45 -28.01 -30.76
C LYS A 263 33.69 -28.17 -32.26
N SER A 264 32.66 -28.54 -33.00
CA SER A 264 32.72 -28.67 -34.46
C SER A 264 32.99 -27.32 -35.15
N GLU A 265 32.45 -26.23 -34.61
CA GLU A 265 32.69 -24.86 -35.09
C GLU A 265 34.11 -24.37 -34.76
N ASN A 266 34.63 -24.67 -33.56
CA ASN A 266 36.01 -24.36 -33.17
C ASN A 266 37.06 -25.12 -33.99
N GLU A 267 36.82 -26.38 -34.34
CA GLU A 267 37.71 -27.12 -35.25
C GLU A 267 37.75 -26.50 -36.66
N ARG A 268 36.68 -25.84 -37.10
CA ARG A 268 36.63 -25.11 -38.39
C ARG A 268 37.29 -23.74 -38.35
N LEU A 269 37.50 -23.17 -37.17
CA LEU A 269 38.07 -21.82 -36.98
C LEU A 269 39.58 -21.84 -36.68
N LYS A 270 40.24 -23.00 -36.66
CA LYS A 270 41.68 -23.16 -36.39
C LYS A 270 42.63 -22.49 -37.41
N ASP A 271 42.15 -22.07 -38.58
CA ASP A 271 42.99 -21.46 -39.63
C ASP A 271 43.01 -19.93 -39.64
N ALA A 272 42.30 -19.26 -38.73
CA ALA A 272 42.38 -17.80 -38.56
C ALA A 272 43.11 -17.51 -37.26
N ASN A 273 44.39 -17.16 -37.35
CA ASN A 273 45.31 -16.93 -36.22
C ASN A 273 44.92 -15.68 -35.38
N VAL A 274 43.76 -15.73 -34.72
CA VAL A 274 43.19 -14.69 -33.85
C VAL A 274 42.57 -15.37 -32.63
N MET A 275 42.96 -14.94 -31.44
CA MET A 275 42.47 -15.48 -30.17
C MET A 275 40.94 -15.31 -30.07
N PRO A 276 40.14 -16.39 -29.89
CA PRO A 276 38.70 -16.30 -29.69
C PRO A 276 38.34 -15.45 -28.47
N CYS A 277 37.21 -14.74 -28.49
CA CYS A 277 36.79 -13.84 -27.41
C CYS A 277 36.76 -14.52 -26.03
N SER A 278 36.45 -15.82 -25.95
CA SER A 278 36.48 -16.60 -24.71
C SER A 278 37.89 -16.75 -24.14
N GLN A 279 38.90 -16.93 -25.00
CA GLN A 279 40.30 -16.99 -24.60
C GLN A 279 40.84 -15.60 -24.23
N GLN A 280 40.40 -14.54 -24.93
CA GLN A 280 40.72 -13.16 -24.54
C GLN A 280 40.16 -12.82 -23.15
N ALA A 281 38.91 -13.21 -22.87
CA ALA A 281 38.28 -13.01 -21.58
C ALA A 281 39.02 -13.75 -20.45
N MET A 282 39.46 -14.99 -20.68
CA MET A 282 40.27 -15.73 -19.71
C MET A 282 41.66 -15.10 -19.48
N ALA A 283 42.31 -14.59 -20.52
CA ALA A 283 43.58 -13.88 -20.39
C ALA A 283 43.45 -12.58 -19.57
N PHE A 284 42.35 -11.83 -19.77
CA PHE A 284 42.05 -10.62 -18.98
C PHE A 284 41.78 -10.94 -17.51
N ILE A 285 40.99 -11.98 -17.22
CA ILE A 285 40.72 -12.42 -15.83
C ILE A 285 42.02 -12.84 -15.13
N TYR A 286 42.90 -13.54 -15.84
CA TYR A 286 44.19 -13.96 -15.30
C TYR A 286 45.12 -12.76 -14.98
N LEU A 287 45.18 -11.76 -15.85
CA LEU A 287 45.95 -10.53 -15.62
C LEU A 287 45.41 -9.70 -14.45
N LEU A 288 44.09 -9.59 -14.31
CA LEU A 288 43.45 -8.86 -13.20
C LEU A 288 43.75 -9.50 -11.84
N ASN A 289 43.73 -10.84 -11.76
CA ASN A 289 44.10 -11.56 -10.53
C ASN A 289 45.56 -11.34 -10.13
N LEU A 290 46.49 -11.24 -11.10
CA LEU A 290 47.92 -11.00 -10.83
C LEU A 290 48.19 -9.61 -10.22
N ILE A 291 47.35 -8.62 -10.52
CA ILE A 291 47.43 -7.28 -9.92
C ILE A 291 46.52 -7.12 -8.68
N GLY A 292 46.00 -8.23 -8.16
CA GLY A 292 45.23 -8.29 -6.91
C GLY A 292 43.75 -7.93 -7.06
N ILE A 293 43.21 -7.84 -8.28
CA ILE A 293 41.80 -7.54 -8.56
C ILE A 293 41.08 -8.85 -8.91
N ASN A 294 40.12 -9.26 -8.07
CA ASN A 294 39.26 -10.41 -8.24
C ASN A 294 37.76 -10.02 -8.13
N THR A 295 36.86 -10.98 -8.34
CA THR A 295 35.40 -10.74 -8.33
C THR A 295 34.84 -10.40 -6.96
N GLU A 296 35.57 -10.68 -5.87
CA GLU A 296 35.13 -10.41 -4.50
C GLU A 296 35.48 -8.98 -4.07
N ASN A 297 36.59 -8.41 -4.54
CA ASN A 297 37.03 -7.05 -4.21
C ASN A 297 36.59 -5.98 -5.24
N THR A 298 35.90 -6.35 -6.33
CA THR A 298 35.22 -5.39 -7.25
C THR A 298 33.83 -4.94 -6.77
N LYS A 299 33.24 -5.54 -5.74
CA LYS A 299 31.91 -5.15 -5.21
C LYS A 299 31.88 -3.86 -4.38
N LYS A 300 32.99 -3.12 -4.23
CA LYS A 300 33.08 -1.93 -3.35
C LYS A 300 33.37 -0.60 -4.04
N SER A 301 33.13 -0.46 -5.35
CA SER A 301 33.33 0.82 -6.03
C SER A 301 32.27 1.12 -7.09
N ILE A 302 30.99 1.16 -6.70
CA ILE A 302 30.00 2.03 -7.34
C ILE A 302 29.07 2.58 -6.23
N ILE A 303 29.57 3.56 -5.47
CA ILE A 303 28.76 4.66 -4.95
C ILE A 303 29.46 5.94 -5.41
N ALA A 304 28.87 6.59 -6.40
CA ALA A 304 28.83 8.03 -6.59
C ALA A 304 27.63 8.32 -7.49
#